data_AF-A0AA38WSK1-F1
#
_entry.id   AF-A0AA38WSK1-F1
#
_cell.length_a   1.000
_cell.length_b   1.000
_cell.length_c   1.000
_cell.angle_alpha   90.00
_cell.angle_beta   90.00
_cell.angle_gamma   90.00
#
_symmetry.space_group_name_H-M   'P 1'
#
loop_
_entity.id
_entity.type
_entity.pdbx_description
1 polymer ?
#
loop_
_entity_poly.entity_id
_entity_poly.type
_entity_poly.pdbx_seq_one_letter_code
_entity_poly.pdbx_strand_id
1 'polypeptide(L)'
;MPKIISCSLILQVQSPISFISSYSIKTKPNRAGHNLCMLDANKGLAVENMAVRVLLRMIKECIHVEDMLGILAMLSIEDDAVMEMSWHRAFSHVFFVIRETHCECIKKYCMVVMHRIFFTNKTKRYELRVEENDHETVSTIKRTGSRRAKGYAKEFSNISAPVELEPRLLEINFVGSNEK
;
A
#
# COMPACT_ATOMS: atom_id res chain seq x y z
N MET A 1 -19.44 21.57 -10.42
CA MET A 1 -18.93 22.09 -9.12
C MET A 1 -18.53 20.90 -8.27
N PRO A 2 -17.24 20.73 -7.90
CA PRO A 2 -16.84 19.64 -7.01
C PRO A 2 -17.39 19.91 -5.61
N LYS A 3 -18.09 18.93 -5.04
CA LYS A 3 -18.64 19.02 -3.69
C LYS A 3 -17.48 18.90 -2.70
N ILE A 4 -17.24 19.94 -1.93
CA ILE A 4 -16.32 19.96 -0.79
C ILE A 4 -16.87 18.96 0.24
N ILE A 5 -16.19 17.83 0.41
CA ILE A 5 -16.56 16.83 1.41
C ILE A 5 -16.11 17.40 2.75
N SER A 6 -17.06 17.73 3.62
CA SER A 6 -16.77 18.21 4.97
C SER A 6 -16.04 17.13 5.76
N CYS A 7 -14.94 17.54 6.41
CA CYS A 7 -14.03 16.74 7.25
C CYS A 7 -14.72 15.85 8.31
N SER A 8 -15.97 16.13 8.65
CA SER A 8 -16.78 15.41 9.64
C SER A 8 -17.24 14.00 9.22
N LEU A 9 -17.24 13.67 7.92
CA LEU A 9 -17.78 12.39 7.39
C LEU A 9 -16.76 11.24 7.37
N ILE A 10 -15.46 11.53 7.37
CA ILE A 10 -14.40 10.49 7.25
C ILE A 10 -14.32 9.62 8.51
N LEU A 11 -14.67 10.17 9.68
CA LEU A 11 -14.67 9.44 10.95
C LEU A 11 -15.92 8.55 11.15
N GLN A 12 -16.93 8.65 10.28
CA GLN A 12 -18.15 7.82 10.33
C GLN A 12 -18.29 6.84 9.14
N VAL A 13 -17.23 6.62 8.37
CA VAL A 13 -17.26 5.68 7.24
C VAL A 13 -17.32 4.24 7.76
N GLN A 14 -18.53 3.78 8.10
CA GLN A 14 -18.83 2.40 8.49
C GLN A 14 -18.97 1.46 7.29
N SER A 15 -18.98 1.98 6.06
CA SER A 15 -19.13 1.17 4.85
C SER A 15 -18.12 1.55 3.76
N PRO A 16 -17.40 0.57 3.17
CA PRO A 16 -16.56 0.72 1.98
C PRO A 16 -17.21 1.50 0.83
N ILE A 17 -18.53 1.35 0.65
CA ILE A 17 -19.30 2.02 -0.41
C ILE A 17 -19.36 3.53 -0.16
N SER A 18 -19.55 3.95 1.09
CA SER A 18 -19.57 5.37 1.45
C SER A 18 -18.19 6.03 1.29
N PHE A 19 -17.10 5.28 1.52
CA PHE A 19 -15.74 5.73 1.25
C PHE A 19 -15.47 5.92 -0.25
N ILE A 20 -15.82 4.92 -1.05
CA ILE A 20 -15.61 4.97 -2.50
C ILE A 20 -16.44 6.11 -3.11
N SER A 21 -17.67 6.27 -2.63
CA SER A 21 -18.56 7.34 -3.09
C SER A 21 -18.10 8.73 -2.66
N SER A 22 -17.47 8.91 -1.49
CA SER A 22 -17.06 10.23 -1.03
C SER A 22 -16.03 10.83 -1.97
N TYR A 23 -14.98 10.09 -2.35
CA TYR A 23 -13.90 10.61 -3.22
C TYR A 23 -14.23 10.61 -4.73
N SER A 24 -15.50 10.39 -5.10
CA SER A 24 -15.95 10.25 -6.50
C SER A 24 -15.17 9.17 -7.26
N ILE A 25 -14.80 8.08 -6.58
CA ILE A 25 -14.11 6.96 -7.20
C ILE A 25 -15.12 6.19 -8.02
N LYS A 26 -14.94 6.19 -9.34
CA LYS A 26 -15.82 5.42 -10.23
C LYS A 26 -15.27 4.01 -10.36
N THR A 27 -16.09 3.02 -10.02
CA THR A 27 -15.88 1.63 -10.41
C THR A 27 -16.49 1.45 -11.80
N LYS A 28 -15.68 1.18 -12.82
CA LYS A 28 -16.22 0.65 -14.08
C LYS A 28 -16.37 -0.86 -13.93
N PRO A 29 -17.58 -1.44 -14.08
CA PRO A 29 -17.71 -2.88 -14.18
C PRO A 29 -17.18 -3.31 -15.54
N ASN A 30 -16.03 -3.97 -15.58
CA ASN A 30 -15.72 -4.86 -16.69
C ASN A 30 -14.81 -6.00 -16.23
N ARG A 31 -15.07 -7.19 -16.78
CA ARG A 31 -14.30 -8.41 -16.51
C ARG A 31 -12.84 -8.18 -16.93
N ALA A 32 -11.91 -8.57 -16.05
CA ALA A 32 -10.45 -8.39 -16.14
C ALA A 32 -9.92 -7.00 -15.69
N GLY A 33 -9.84 -6.82 -14.38
CA GLY A 33 -9.12 -5.73 -13.72
C GLY A 33 -9.99 -4.52 -13.42
N HIS A 34 -10.22 -4.26 -12.14
CA HIS A 34 -10.95 -3.08 -11.67
C HIS A 34 -10.21 -1.82 -12.13
N ASN A 35 -10.70 -1.15 -13.17
CA ASN A 35 -10.28 0.20 -13.51
C ASN A 35 -11.01 1.16 -12.57
N LEU A 36 -10.57 1.16 -11.31
CA LEU A 36 -10.84 2.25 -10.39
C LEU A 36 -10.18 3.50 -11.00
N CYS A 37 -10.94 4.57 -11.13
CA CYS A 37 -10.39 5.86 -11.53
C CYS A 37 -10.79 6.92 -10.51
N MET A 38 -9.79 7.64 -10.02
CA MET A 38 -9.93 8.84 -9.20
C MET A 38 -9.38 10.02 -10.01
N LEU A 39 -10.11 11.13 -10.04
CA LEU A 39 -9.63 12.37 -10.67
C LEU A 39 -8.40 12.87 -9.93
N ASP A 40 -7.38 13.34 -10.65
CA ASP A 40 -6.13 13.83 -10.04
C ASP A 40 -6.39 14.95 -9.02
N ALA A 41 -7.34 15.85 -9.32
CA ALA A 41 -7.76 16.92 -8.41
C ALA A 41 -8.35 16.41 -7.07
N ASN A 42 -8.77 15.15 -7.00
CA ASN A 42 -9.31 14.53 -5.78
C ASN A 42 -8.26 13.72 -5.02
N LYS A 43 -7.08 13.44 -5.60
CA LYS A 43 -6.03 12.65 -4.95
C LYS A 43 -5.42 13.40 -3.78
N GLY A 44 -5.02 14.65 -3.98
CA GLY A 44 -4.48 15.51 -2.90
C GLY A 44 -5.48 15.67 -1.76
N LEU A 45 -6.75 15.96 -2.09
CA LEU A 45 -7.82 16.02 -1.09
C LEU A 45 -8.04 14.71 -0.35
N ALA A 46 -7.87 13.56 -1.01
CA ALA A 46 -7.99 12.26 -0.35
C ALA A 46 -6.88 12.07 0.70
N VAL A 47 -5.64 12.42 0.35
CA VAL A 47 -4.49 12.37 1.27
C VAL A 47 -4.70 13.32 2.46
N GLU A 48 -5.04 14.58 2.21
CA GLU A 48 -5.33 15.57 3.29
C GLU A 48 -6.41 15.10 4.25
N ASN A 49 -7.38 14.35 3.73
CA ASN A 49 -8.50 13.80 4.49
C ASN A 49 -8.21 12.42 5.10
N MET A 50 -6.94 12.05 5.31
CA MET A 50 -6.54 10.78 5.97
C MET A 50 -7.07 9.51 5.29
N ALA A 51 -7.29 9.54 3.98
CA ALA A 51 -7.80 8.38 3.22
C ALA A 51 -6.89 7.16 3.36
N VAL A 52 -5.57 7.35 3.36
CA VAL A 52 -4.59 6.26 3.44
C VAL A 52 -4.74 5.48 4.75
N ARG A 53 -4.87 6.18 5.89
CA ARG A 53 -5.11 5.52 7.19
C ARG A 53 -6.39 4.67 7.20
N VAL A 54 -7.48 5.16 6.60
CA VAL A 54 -8.75 4.42 6.54
C VAL A 54 -8.60 3.19 5.64
N LEU A 55 -7.99 3.34 4.47
CA LEU A 55 -7.75 2.25 3.51
C LEU A 55 -6.90 1.12 4.12
N LEU A 56 -5.80 1.47 4.80
CA LEU A 56 -4.92 0.49 5.45
C LEU A 56 -5.64 -0.26 6.59
N ARG A 57 -6.52 0.43 7.33
CA ARG A 57 -7.36 -0.22 8.33
C ARG A 57 -8.30 -1.24 7.69
N MET A 58 -9.01 -0.86 6.63
CA MET A 58 -9.92 -1.76 5.91
C MET A 58 -9.20 -2.99 5.35
N ILE A 59 -7.98 -2.83 4.83
CA ILE A 59 -7.15 -3.96 4.36
C ILE A 59 -6.81 -4.89 5.52
N LYS A 60 -6.43 -4.34 6.68
CA LYS A 60 -6.11 -5.12 7.89
C LYS A 60 -7.32 -5.89 8.42
N GLU A 61 -8.51 -5.33 8.28
CA GLU A 61 -9.79 -5.95 8.63
C GLU A 61 -10.30 -6.90 7.52
N CYS A 62 -9.53 -7.10 6.45
CA CYS A 62 -9.86 -7.93 5.29
C CYS A 62 -11.14 -7.50 4.54
N ILE A 63 -11.47 -6.21 4.59
CA ILE A 63 -12.68 -5.63 3.98
C ILE A 63 -12.35 -5.12 2.58
N HIS A 64 -12.95 -5.72 1.53
CA HIS A 64 -12.80 -5.32 0.12
C HIS A 64 -11.33 -5.08 -0.30
N VAL A 65 -10.43 -5.98 0.11
CA VAL A 65 -8.97 -5.82 0.02
C VAL A 65 -8.50 -5.42 -1.38
N GLU A 66 -9.05 -6.01 -2.44
CA GLU A 66 -8.70 -5.68 -3.82
C GLU A 66 -9.02 -4.22 -4.17
N ASP A 67 -10.22 -3.74 -3.82
CA ASP A 67 -10.63 -2.37 -4.11
C ASP A 67 -9.81 -1.36 -3.31
N MET A 68 -9.57 -1.64 -2.02
CA MET A 68 -8.78 -0.76 -1.15
C MET A 68 -7.33 -0.66 -1.61
N LEU A 69 -6.71 -1.77 -2.01
CA LEU A 69 -5.37 -1.78 -2.60
C LEU A 69 -5.32 -1.09 -3.95
N GLY A 70 -6.37 -1.24 -4.77
CA GLY A 70 -6.50 -0.49 -6.02
C GLY A 70 -6.50 1.02 -5.78
N ILE A 71 -7.20 1.49 -4.74
CA ILE A 71 -7.22 2.91 -4.37
C ILE A 71 -5.86 3.36 -3.82
N LEU A 72 -5.24 2.59 -2.93
CA LEU A 72 -3.88 2.91 -2.45
C LEU A 72 -2.87 2.97 -3.59
N ALA A 73 -2.95 2.07 -4.57
CA ALA A 73 -2.09 2.11 -5.74
C ALA A 73 -2.29 3.40 -6.55
N MET A 74 -3.52 3.92 -6.67
CA MET A 74 -3.76 5.21 -7.32
C MET A 74 -3.21 6.39 -6.51
N LEU A 75 -3.38 6.37 -5.18
CA LEU A 75 -2.90 7.43 -4.30
C LEU A 75 -1.37 7.46 -4.23
N SER A 76 -0.70 6.32 -4.39
CA SER A 76 0.76 6.20 -4.35
C SER A 76 1.49 6.99 -5.46
N ILE A 77 0.75 7.64 -6.36
CA ILE A 77 1.31 8.62 -7.29
C ILE A 77 1.78 9.88 -6.55
N GLU A 78 1.05 10.30 -5.50
CA GLU A 78 1.36 11.47 -4.68
C GLU A 78 2.37 11.12 -3.58
N ASP A 79 3.47 11.87 -3.46
CA ASP A 79 4.53 11.59 -2.49
C ASP A 79 4.04 11.68 -1.03
N ASP A 80 3.12 12.61 -0.74
CA ASP A 80 2.51 12.74 0.59
C ASP A 80 1.74 11.47 0.99
N ALA A 81 1.04 10.84 0.03
CA ALA A 81 0.36 9.58 0.26
C ALA A 81 1.36 8.47 0.58
N VAL A 82 2.49 8.42 -0.14
CA VAL A 82 3.55 7.42 0.06
C VAL A 82 4.22 7.61 1.43
N MET A 83 4.40 8.85 1.88
CA MET A 83 4.90 9.15 3.22
C MET A 83 3.92 8.70 4.30
N GLU A 84 2.62 8.99 4.16
CA GLU A 84 1.58 8.50 5.08
C GLU A 84 1.51 6.96 5.10
N MET A 85 1.60 6.30 3.93
CA MET A 85 1.67 4.84 3.83
C MET A 85 2.89 4.27 4.57
N SER A 86 4.05 4.91 4.42
CA SER A 86 5.29 4.52 5.10
C SER A 86 5.15 4.64 6.62
N TRP A 87 4.56 5.74 7.09
CA TRP A 87 4.28 5.98 8.51
C TRP A 87 3.39 4.89 9.12
N HIS A 88 2.38 4.44 8.37
CA HIS A 88 1.45 3.40 8.79
C HIS A 88 1.93 1.96 8.50
N ARG A 89 3.23 1.75 8.27
CA ARG A 89 3.82 0.41 8.03
C ARG A 89 3.15 -0.35 6.88
N ALA A 90 2.69 0.35 5.84
CA ALA A 90 2.05 -0.27 4.69
C ALA A 90 2.99 -1.27 4.00
N PHE A 91 4.30 -1.01 4.00
CA PHE A 91 5.31 -1.87 3.37
C PHE A 91 5.26 -3.32 3.91
N SER A 92 5.32 -3.51 5.23
CA SER A 92 5.23 -4.85 5.85
C SER A 92 3.86 -5.49 5.65
N HIS A 93 2.77 -4.70 5.75
CA HIS A 93 1.41 -5.22 5.56
C HIS A 93 1.19 -5.72 4.12
N VAL A 94 1.75 -5.03 3.13
CA VAL A 94 1.63 -5.41 1.72
C VAL A 94 2.34 -6.74 1.45
N PHE A 95 3.49 -7.00 2.08
CA PHE A 95 4.14 -8.32 1.97
C PHE A 95 3.27 -9.45 2.52
N PHE A 96 2.70 -9.26 3.71
CA PHE A 96 1.77 -10.22 4.28
C PHE A 96 0.62 -10.54 3.31
N VAL A 97 -0.01 -9.52 2.73
CA VAL A 97 -1.09 -9.72 1.76
C VAL A 97 -0.61 -10.48 0.51
N ILE A 98 0.60 -10.22 0.00
CA ILE A 98 1.16 -10.93 -1.16
C ILE A 98 1.30 -12.43 -0.86
N ARG A 99 1.75 -12.79 0.34
CA ARG A 99 1.95 -14.19 0.76
C ARG A 99 0.64 -14.95 0.89
N GLU A 100 -0.37 -14.31 1.48
CA GLU A 100 -1.66 -14.95 1.78
C GLU A 100 -2.59 -15.03 0.55
N THR A 101 -2.42 -14.16 -0.44
CA THR A 101 -3.36 -14.09 -1.57
C THR A 101 -2.96 -14.99 -2.74
N HIS A 102 -3.94 -15.66 -3.36
CA HIS A 102 -3.79 -16.29 -4.67
C HIS A 102 -4.23 -15.37 -5.83
N CYS A 103 -4.78 -14.19 -5.55
CA CYS A 103 -5.30 -13.29 -6.58
C CYS A 103 -4.18 -12.47 -7.24
N GLU A 104 -3.97 -12.68 -8.53
CA GLU A 104 -2.98 -11.93 -9.32
C GLU A 104 -3.29 -10.42 -9.40
N CYS A 105 -4.56 -10.01 -9.35
CA CYS A 105 -4.93 -8.60 -9.30
C CYS A 105 -4.45 -7.94 -8.01
N ILE A 106 -4.65 -8.59 -6.86
CA ILE A 106 -4.17 -8.12 -5.55
C ILE A 106 -2.65 -8.03 -5.54
N LYS A 107 -1.95 -9.09 -5.97
CA LYS A 107 -0.48 -9.09 -6.07
C LYS A 107 0.03 -7.93 -6.92
N LYS A 108 -0.60 -7.67 -8.06
CA LYS A 108 -0.25 -6.53 -8.92
C LYS A 108 -0.38 -5.20 -8.19
N TYR A 109 -1.49 -4.93 -7.48
CA TYR A 109 -1.65 -3.67 -6.73
C TYR A 109 -0.66 -3.55 -5.58
N CYS A 110 -0.42 -4.64 -4.84
CA CYS A 110 0.61 -4.71 -3.82
C CYS A 110 1.99 -4.31 -4.36
N MET A 111 2.39 -4.88 -5.51
CA MET A 111 3.67 -4.55 -6.13
C MET A 111 3.79 -3.09 -6.56
N VAL A 112 2.70 -2.46 -7.01
CA VAL A 112 2.68 -1.01 -7.35
C VAL A 112 2.92 -0.17 -6.09
N VAL A 113 2.14 -0.41 -5.03
CA VAL A 113 2.26 0.34 -3.76
C VAL A 113 3.66 0.15 -3.16
N MET A 114 4.15 -1.09 -3.13
CA MET A 114 5.47 -1.43 -2.61
C MET A 114 6.58 -0.75 -3.41
N HIS A 115 6.48 -0.74 -4.75
CA HIS A 115 7.44 -0.06 -5.62
C HIS A 115 7.52 1.44 -5.29
N ARG A 116 6.38 2.13 -5.21
CA ARG A 116 6.36 3.56 -4.88
C ARG A 116 6.96 3.83 -3.49
N ILE A 117 6.54 3.08 -2.46
CA ILE A 117 7.09 3.21 -1.11
C ILE A 117 8.61 3.00 -1.09
N PHE A 118 9.10 1.96 -1.78
CA PHE A 118 10.52 1.63 -1.79
C PHE A 118 11.38 2.71 -2.44
N PHE A 119 10.94 3.27 -3.57
CA PHE A 119 11.71 4.29 -4.29
C PHE A 119 11.62 5.67 -3.64
N THR A 120 10.54 5.96 -2.90
CA THR A 120 10.43 7.19 -2.09
C THR A 120 11.23 7.08 -0.78
N ASN A 121 11.20 5.93 -0.10
CA ASN A 121 11.83 5.75 1.21
C ASN A 121 12.96 4.71 1.19
N LYS A 122 14.21 5.19 1.16
CA LYS A 122 15.42 4.34 1.09
C LYS A 122 15.61 3.42 2.30
N THR A 123 15.01 3.71 3.46
CA THR A 123 15.09 2.84 4.65
C THR A 123 14.40 1.49 4.42
N LYS A 124 13.50 1.41 3.44
CA LYS A 124 12.76 0.19 3.07
C LYS A 124 13.61 -0.88 2.39
N ARG A 125 14.87 -0.57 2.07
CA ARG A 125 15.85 -1.57 1.61
C ARG A 125 16.12 -2.65 2.62
N TYR A 126 16.29 -2.29 3.89
CA TYR A 126 16.53 -3.28 4.95
C TYR A 126 15.30 -4.17 5.13
N GLU A 127 14.12 -3.56 5.23
CA GLU A 127 12.85 -4.29 5.38
C GLU A 127 12.59 -5.28 4.23
N LEU A 128 12.83 -4.85 2.98
CA LEU A 128 12.71 -5.73 1.81
C LEU A 128 13.77 -6.84 1.78
N ARG A 129 14.99 -6.60 2.30
CA ARG A 129 16.00 -7.66 2.42
C ARG A 129 15.59 -8.74 3.41
N VAL A 130 15.13 -8.33 4.59
CA VAL A 130 14.68 -9.26 5.64
C VAL A 130 13.53 -10.11 5.12
N GLU A 131 12.52 -9.47 4.54
CA GLU A 131 11.38 -10.18 3.93
C GLU A 131 11.81 -11.15 2.84
N GLU A 132 12.71 -10.72 1.95
CA GLU A 132 13.16 -11.57 0.84
C GLU A 132 13.99 -12.76 1.30
N ASN A 133 14.82 -12.58 2.33
CA ASN A 133 15.61 -13.66 2.93
C ASN A 133 14.73 -14.71 3.61
N ASP A 134 13.66 -14.29 4.28
CA ASP A 134 12.84 -15.18 5.11
C ASP A 134 11.72 -15.85 4.31
N HIS A 135 11.24 -15.21 3.24
CA HIS A 135 10.02 -15.63 2.54
C HIS A 135 10.15 -15.72 1.02
N GLU A 136 11.24 -15.23 0.42
CA GLU A 136 11.45 -15.19 -1.03
C GLU A 136 10.27 -14.56 -1.80
N THR A 137 9.56 -13.62 -1.16
CA THR A 137 8.29 -13.08 -1.65
C THR A 137 8.43 -12.43 -3.03
N VAL A 138 9.45 -11.59 -3.22
CA VAL A 138 9.67 -10.90 -4.49
C VAL A 138 10.24 -11.85 -5.55
N SER A 139 11.14 -12.76 -5.19
CA SER A 139 11.62 -13.81 -6.09
C SER A 139 10.49 -14.70 -6.60
N THR A 140 9.54 -15.04 -5.73
CA THR A 140 8.33 -15.78 -6.11
C THR A 140 7.50 -15.01 -7.13
N ILE A 141 7.30 -13.70 -6.94
CA ILE A 141 6.59 -12.85 -7.91
C ILE A 141 7.37 -12.75 -9.23
N LYS A 142 8.70 -12.63 -9.22
CA LYS A 142 9.53 -12.62 -10.44
C LYS A 142 9.32 -13.87 -11.29
N ARG A 143 9.10 -15.03 -10.66
CA ARG A 143 8.86 -16.32 -11.33
C ARG A 143 7.40 -16.52 -11.74
N THR A 144 6.45 -16.23 -10.85
CA THR A 144 5.06 -16.70 -10.97
C THR A 144 4.04 -15.61 -11.28
N GLY A 145 4.33 -14.34 -10.96
CA GLY A 145 3.36 -13.26 -11.06
C GLY A 145 2.98 -12.87 -12.50
N SER A 146 1.93 -12.06 -12.62
CA SER A 146 1.52 -11.43 -13.87
C SER A 146 2.66 -10.61 -14.54
N ARG A 147 2.58 -10.39 -15.85
CA ARG A 147 3.60 -9.61 -16.61
C ARG A 147 3.91 -8.25 -15.97
N ARG A 148 2.89 -7.55 -15.47
CA ARG A 148 3.05 -6.26 -14.78
C ARG A 148 3.71 -6.43 -13.40
N ALA A 149 3.26 -7.39 -12.60
CA ALA A 149 3.85 -7.66 -11.29
C ALA A 149 5.33 -8.06 -11.41
N LYS A 150 5.68 -8.89 -12.39
CA LYS A 150 7.07 -9.24 -12.73
C LYS A 150 7.91 -8.02 -13.12
N GLY A 151 7.32 -7.06 -13.84
CA GLY A 151 7.96 -5.79 -14.19
C GLY A 151 8.45 -5.06 -12.94
N TYR A 152 7.52 -4.76 -12.02
CA TYR A 152 7.87 -4.15 -10.73
C TYR A 152 8.85 -5.00 -9.93
N ALA A 153 8.65 -6.32 -9.88
CA ALA A 153 9.50 -7.22 -9.10
C ALA A 153 10.97 -7.18 -9.55
N LYS A 154 11.22 -7.07 -10.85
CA LYS A 154 12.58 -6.99 -11.42
C LYS A 154 13.33 -5.74 -10.99
N GLU A 155 12.65 -4.66 -10.66
CA GLU A 155 13.30 -3.42 -10.23
C GLU A 155 13.93 -3.53 -8.83
N PHE A 156 13.52 -4.53 -8.04
CA PHE A 156 14.11 -4.83 -6.72
C PHE A 156 15.37 -5.71 -6.79
N SER A 157 15.90 -6.02 -7.99
CA SER A 157 16.98 -7.01 -8.16
C SER A 157 18.35 -6.58 -7.60
N ASN A 158 18.55 -5.30 -7.29
CA ASN A 158 19.82 -4.77 -6.79
C ASN A 158 19.98 -4.86 -5.26
N ILE A 159 19.16 -5.69 -4.61
CA ILE A 159 19.06 -5.74 -3.14
C ILE A 159 19.91 -6.88 -2.54
N SER A 160 20.45 -7.78 -3.37
CA SER A 160 21.18 -9.02 -3.00
C SER A 160 22.61 -8.86 -2.43
N ALA A 161 23.10 -7.65 -2.12
CA ALA A 161 24.42 -7.56 -1.48
C ALA A 161 24.34 -8.09 -0.02
N PRO A 162 25.23 -9.01 0.40
CA PRO A 162 25.22 -9.55 1.75
C PRO A 162 25.35 -8.45 2.80
N VAL A 163 24.69 -8.64 3.94
CA VAL A 163 24.79 -7.76 5.11
C VAL A 163 26.13 -8.06 5.78
N GLU A 164 27.11 -7.18 5.59
CA GLU A 164 28.00 -6.90 6.73
C GLU A 164 27.12 -6.21 7.77
N LEU A 165 27.01 -6.82 8.96
CA LEU A 165 26.23 -6.27 10.06
C LEU A 165 26.75 -4.86 10.37
N GLU A 166 25.98 -3.83 10.03
CA GLU A 166 26.09 -2.52 10.67
C GLU A 166 24.90 -2.39 11.64
N PRO A 167 25.07 -2.79 12.92
CA PRO A 167 24.03 -2.72 13.92
C PRO A 167 23.98 -1.32 14.51
N ARG A 168 23.52 -0.33 13.74
CA ARG A 168 23.20 1.00 14.28
C ARG A 168 22.05 1.60 13.48
N LEU A 169 20.81 1.40 13.96
CA LEU A 169 19.66 2.33 13.86
C LEU A 169 18.31 1.63 14.21
N LEU A 170 18.26 0.87 15.31
CA LEU A 170 16.98 0.49 15.94
C LEU A 170 17.08 0.58 17.47
N GLU A 171 17.56 1.72 17.97
CA GLU A 171 17.15 2.22 19.29
C GLU A 171 16.29 3.48 19.05
N ILE A 172 15.05 3.29 18.61
CA ILE A 172 14.03 4.33 18.74
C ILE A 172 12.76 3.67 19.26
N ASN A 173 12.70 3.59 20.59
CA ASN A 173 11.52 3.71 21.44
C ASN A 173 10.34 2.77 21.16
N PHE A 174 10.49 1.51 21.58
CA PHE A 174 9.40 0.79 22.23
C PHE A 174 9.22 1.37 23.64
N VAL A 175 8.57 2.53 23.75
CA VAL A 175 7.98 2.93 25.04
C VAL A 175 6.66 2.17 25.13
N GLY A 176 6.69 1.07 25.88
CA GLY A 176 5.51 0.32 26.24
C GLY A 176 4.49 1.24 26.91
N SER A 177 3.27 1.23 26.39
CA SER A 177 2.11 1.60 27.17
C SER A 177 1.97 0.58 28.30
N ASN A 178 2.57 0.89 29.45
CA ASN A 178 2.23 0.22 30.69
C ASN A 178 0.93 0.83 31.22
N GLU A 179 -0.04 -0.05 31.36
CA GLU A 179 -1.26 0.08 32.13
C GLU A 179 -0.99 0.69 33.52
N LYS A 180 -1.82 1.66 33.90
CA LYS A 180 -2.40 1.81 35.23
C LYS A 180 -3.81 2.38 35.10
#